data_AF-A0A431W1X2-F1
#
_entry.id   AF-A0A431W1X2-F1
#
_cell.length_a   1.000
_cell.length_b   1.000
_cell.length_c   1.000
_cell.angle_alpha   90.00
_cell.angle_beta   90.00
_cell.angle_gamma   90.00
#
_symmetry.space_group_name_H-M   'P 1'
#
loop_
_entity.id
_entity.type
_entity.pdbx_description
1 polymer ?
#
loop_
_entity_poly.entity_id
_entity_poly.type
_entity_poly.pdbx_seq_one_letter_code
_entity_poly.pdbx_strand_id
1 'polypeptide(L)'
;MTQAPAPAPAPHPSAELPLQRKLVLGVQHSIAMFGATVLVPILVGLPPSVALFGAGVATLIFHALSGWRVPIFLGSSFAFIAPTALVVKEMGVGAAAGGLIAAGAMYLLFSALVALFGTEKVLRIFPPIVTGPVIMVIGLGLSSVAIDQASDNWPLSVITLLAAVLASLYGRGLFRMIPILIGVLTGYIAALLLGAVDTAALQNIRQAAWVGLPDFHAPELNWQAVAIIAPVAIVTFIEHVGDVVVNGRVVGQNFLQKPGLSRTLFADGIANMSSAVMGGPAATTYAENTGVLALTKVYDPAIIRIAAIFAILYGCSPKLAAVLQSFPQGVLGGVSILLFGMIASVGIRTLAEAQIDFAHSRNLIVVSLILVLGLGGAAFPIALGGTELTLSGMALAALVGILANLLLPTQREEADAGAGEV
;
A
#
# COMPACT_ATOMS: atom_id res chain seq x y z
N MET A 1 30.38 -15.84 -14.77
CA MET A 1 30.44 -14.86 -15.87
C MET A 1 29.28 -13.90 -15.72
N THR A 2 29.48 -12.85 -14.93
CA THR A 2 28.51 -11.81 -14.61
C THR A 2 28.33 -10.93 -15.84
N GLN A 3 27.19 -11.05 -16.53
CA GLN A 3 26.82 -10.05 -17.53
C GLN A 3 26.61 -8.73 -16.79
N ALA A 4 27.42 -7.73 -17.13
CA ALA A 4 27.17 -6.35 -16.71
C ALA A 4 25.71 -6.00 -17.07
N PRO A 5 24.96 -5.34 -16.17
CA PRO A 5 23.59 -4.93 -16.46
C PRO A 5 23.59 -4.11 -17.76
N ALA A 6 22.64 -4.41 -18.65
CA ALA A 6 22.49 -3.67 -19.90
C ALA A 6 22.44 -2.16 -19.61
N PRO A 7 23.11 -1.31 -20.41
CA PRO A 7 23.10 0.13 -20.19
C PRO A 7 21.65 0.62 -20.13
N ALA A 8 21.34 1.39 -19.08
CA ALA A 8 20.01 1.95 -18.90
C ALA A 8 19.58 2.67 -20.18
N PRO A 9 18.33 2.47 -20.67
CA PRO A 9 17.83 3.27 -21.77
C PRO A 9 18.01 4.74 -21.37
N ALA A 10 18.63 5.53 -22.26
CA ALA A 10 18.81 6.95 -22.03
C ALA A 10 17.46 7.54 -21.57
N PRO A 11 17.41 8.39 -20.53
CA PRO A 11 16.18 9.07 -20.18
C PRO A 11 15.71 9.71 -21.47
N HIS A 12 14.54 9.30 -21.98
CA HIS A 12 13.96 9.98 -23.13
C HIS A 12 14.03 11.47 -22.76
N PRO A 13 14.74 12.31 -23.53
CA PRO A 13 14.63 13.73 -23.31
C PRO A 13 13.13 13.95 -23.39
N SER A 14 12.56 14.49 -22.32
CA SER A 14 11.17 14.84 -22.26
C SER A 14 10.94 15.89 -23.34
N ALA A 15 10.83 15.43 -24.60
CA ALA A 15 10.19 16.17 -25.67
C ALA A 15 8.84 16.48 -25.05
N GLU A 16 8.67 17.75 -24.66
CA GLU A 16 7.62 18.15 -23.75
C GLU A 16 6.31 17.63 -24.30
N LEU A 17 5.80 16.55 -23.68
CA LEU A 17 4.57 15.95 -24.13
C LEU A 17 3.52 17.06 -24.11
N PRO A 18 2.73 17.24 -25.19
CA PRO A 18 1.75 18.30 -25.21
C PRO A 18 0.83 18.15 -24.01
N LEU A 19 0.41 19.27 -23.41
CA LEU A 19 -0.37 19.28 -22.18
C LEU A 19 -1.58 18.34 -22.24
N GLN A 20 -2.26 18.28 -23.39
CA GLN A 20 -3.37 17.37 -23.65
C GLN A 20 -3.01 15.91 -23.40
N ARG A 21 -1.84 15.46 -23.86
CA ARG A 21 -1.38 14.08 -23.67
C ARG A 21 -0.99 13.83 -22.22
N LYS A 22 -0.38 14.81 -21.54
CA LYS A 22 -0.11 14.71 -20.10
C LYS A 22 -1.39 14.62 -19.28
N LEU A 23 -2.43 15.37 -19.65
CA LEU A 23 -3.75 15.32 -19.02
C LEU A 23 -4.39 13.94 -19.15
N VAL A 24 -4.42 13.37 -20.36
CA VAL A 24 -4.96 12.03 -20.60
C VAL A 24 -4.21 10.97 -19.80
N LEU A 25 -2.88 11.01 -19.80
CA LEU A 25 -2.07 10.08 -18.99
C LEU A 25 -2.28 10.29 -17.49
N GLY A 26 -2.46 11.54 -17.04
CA GLY A 26 -2.76 11.85 -15.65
C GLY A 26 -4.09 11.25 -15.20
N VAL A 27 -5.14 11.36 -16.03
CA VAL A 27 -6.43 10.68 -15.80
C VAL A 27 -6.24 9.15 -15.78
N GLN A 28 -5.43 8.61 -16.68
CA GLN A 28 -5.16 7.17 -16.69
C GLN A 28 -4.50 6.71 -15.37
N HIS A 29 -3.54 7.46 -14.85
CA HIS A 29 -2.91 7.17 -13.56
C HIS A 29 -3.85 7.37 -12.37
N SER A 30 -4.77 8.34 -12.40
CA SER A 30 -5.76 8.53 -11.34
C SER A 30 -6.78 7.38 -11.32
N ILE A 31 -7.19 6.86 -12.48
CA ILE A 31 -8.04 5.68 -12.59
C ILE A 31 -7.32 4.43 -12.06
N ALA A 32 -6.00 4.32 -12.30
CA ALA A 32 -5.22 3.16 -11.88
C ALA A 32 -5.14 2.98 -10.36
N MET A 33 -4.92 4.06 -9.61
CA MET A 33 -4.87 4.01 -8.15
C MET A 33 -6.26 3.91 -7.50
N PHE A 34 -7.32 4.22 -8.24
CA PHE A 34 -8.64 4.50 -7.67
C PHE A 34 -9.17 3.33 -6.85
N GLY A 35 -9.17 2.12 -7.43
CA GLY A 35 -9.77 0.94 -6.81
C GLY A 35 -9.18 0.62 -5.43
N ALA A 36 -7.85 0.55 -5.33
CA ALA A 36 -7.15 0.31 -4.08
C ALA A 36 -7.34 1.46 -3.08
N THR A 37 -7.22 2.70 -3.55
CA THR A 37 -7.29 3.91 -2.69
C THR A 37 -8.64 4.04 -2.00
N VAL A 38 -9.75 3.74 -2.69
CA VAL A 38 -11.10 3.86 -2.12
C VAL A 38 -11.52 2.64 -1.31
N LEU A 39 -10.94 1.46 -1.56
CA LEU A 39 -11.34 0.24 -0.86
C LEU A 39 -10.92 0.26 0.61
N VAL A 40 -9.67 0.64 0.91
CA VAL A 40 -9.16 0.73 2.29
C VAL A 40 -10.05 1.55 3.22
N PRO A 41 -10.35 2.84 2.93
CA PRO A 41 -11.17 3.65 3.82
C PRO A 41 -12.56 3.04 4.02
N ILE A 42 -13.17 2.42 3.00
CA ILE A 42 -14.45 1.70 3.14
C ILE A 42 -14.32 0.54 4.13
N LEU A 43 -13.26 -0.26 4.03
CA LEU A 43 -13.02 -1.41 4.89
C LEU A 43 -12.76 -1.04 6.36
N VAL A 44 -12.16 0.13 6.60
CA VAL A 44 -11.82 0.58 7.96
C VAL A 44 -12.80 1.58 8.55
N GLY A 45 -13.82 1.99 7.80
CA GLY A 45 -14.82 2.97 8.25
C GLY A 45 -14.36 4.44 8.18
N LEU A 46 -13.39 4.75 7.32
CA LEU A 46 -12.96 6.13 7.03
C LEU A 46 -13.68 6.70 5.80
N PRO A 47 -13.81 8.03 5.66
CA PRO A 47 -14.42 8.64 4.49
C PRO A 47 -13.57 8.43 3.21
N PRO A 48 -14.11 7.80 2.15
CA PRO A 48 -13.36 7.59 0.90
C PRO A 48 -13.00 8.89 0.18
N SER A 49 -13.79 9.95 0.37
CA SER A 49 -13.50 11.29 -0.13
C SER A 49 -12.22 11.87 0.47
N VAL A 50 -12.02 11.70 1.78
CA VAL A 50 -10.80 12.13 2.47
C VAL A 50 -9.61 11.31 2.01
N ALA A 51 -9.78 10.01 1.76
CA ALA A 51 -8.70 9.18 1.23
C ALA A 51 -8.24 9.61 -0.16
N LEU A 52 -9.17 9.90 -1.08
CA LEU A 52 -8.84 10.40 -2.42
C LEU A 52 -8.17 11.78 -2.38
N PHE A 53 -8.72 12.69 -1.55
CA PHE A 53 -8.14 14.02 -1.34
C PHE A 53 -6.73 13.93 -0.73
N GLY A 54 -6.61 13.15 0.34
CA GLY A 54 -5.38 12.87 1.07
C GLY A 54 -4.30 12.25 0.20
N ALA A 55 -4.64 11.23 -0.60
CA ALA A 55 -3.73 10.60 -1.56
C ALA A 55 -3.16 11.60 -2.57
N GLY A 56 -4.00 12.50 -3.10
CA GLY A 56 -3.56 13.57 -3.98
C GLY A 56 -2.62 14.57 -3.31
N VAL A 57 -2.99 15.07 -2.12
CA VAL A 57 -2.14 15.98 -1.33
C VAL A 57 -0.81 15.33 -0.95
N ALA A 58 -0.86 14.10 -0.43
CA ALA A 58 0.30 13.29 -0.07
C ALA A 58 1.23 13.11 -1.27
N THR A 59 0.69 12.79 -2.45
CA THR A 59 1.48 12.66 -3.68
C THR A 59 2.18 13.95 -4.06
N LEU A 60 1.50 15.11 -3.96
CA LEU A 60 2.13 16.41 -4.27
C LEU A 60 3.24 16.76 -3.27
N ILE A 61 3.02 16.50 -1.98
CA ILE A 61 4.02 16.68 -0.92
C ILE A 61 5.22 15.76 -1.15
N PHE A 62 4.97 14.48 -1.44
CA PHE A 62 6.02 13.52 -1.75
C PHE A 62 6.88 13.99 -2.92
N HIS A 63 6.26 14.45 -4.01
CA HIS A 63 6.98 14.98 -5.18
C HIS A 63 7.81 16.22 -4.83
N ALA A 64 7.25 17.15 -4.06
CA ALA A 64 7.98 18.34 -3.64
C ALA A 64 9.21 18.00 -2.79
N LEU A 65 9.05 17.11 -1.80
CA LEU A 65 10.11 16.74 -0.87
C LEU A 65 11.15 15.81 -1.50
N SER A 66 10.75 14.94 -2.44
CA SER A 66 11.66 14.07 -3.21
C SER A 66 12.37 14.78 -4.36
N GLY A 67 12.16 16.10 -4.53
CA GLY A 67 12.85 16.90 -5.55
C GLY A 67 12.31 16.72 -6.97
N TRP A 68 11.01 16.41 -7.09
CA TRP A 68 10.22 16.36 -8.34
C TRP A 68 10.65 15.29 -9.35
N ARG A 69 11.47 14.33 -8.93
CA ARG A 69 12.11 13.34 -9.81
C ARG A 69 11.46 11.97 -9.82
N VAL A 70 10.86 11.57 -8.70
CA VAL A 70 10.38 10.20 -8.48
C VAL A 70 8.92 10.10 -8.94
N PRO A 71 8.60 9.40 -10.05
CA PRO A 71 7.24 9.30 -10.57
C PRO A 71 6.44 8.23 -9.80
N ILE A 72 6.24 8.45 -8.50
CA ILE A 72 5.44 7.57 -7.64
C ILE A 72 4.18 8.31 -7.19
N PHE A 73 3.05 7.60 -7.22
CA PHE A 73 1.79 8.04 -6.64
C PHE A 73 1.65 7.43 -5.24
N LEU A 74 1.07 8.17 -4.30
CA LEU A 74 0.80 7.68 -2.95
C LEU A 74 -0.69 7.44 -2.77
N GLY A 75 -1.07 6.28 -2.23
CA GLY A 75 -2.45 5.93 -1.93
C GLY A 75 -2.57 5.10 -0.65
N SER A 76 -3.79 4.69 -0.32
CA SER A 76 -4.10 3.97 0.91
C SER A 76 -3.33 2.65 1.06
N SER A 77 -2.58 2.48 2.15
CA SER A 77 -1.80 1.27 2.43
C SER A 77 -2.65 0.14 3.02
N PHE A 78 -2.48 -1.08 2.50
CA PHE A 78 -3.19 -2.26 2.98
C PHE A 78 -2.68 -2.81 4.31
N ALA A 79 -1.40 -2.59 4.62
CA ALA A 79 -0.81 -3.03 5.88
C ALA A 79 -1.52 -2.44 7.11
N PHE A 80 -2.15 -1.27 6.93
CA PHE A 80 -2.85 -0.56 7.99
C PHE A 80 -4.33 -0.96 8.15
N ILE A 81 -4.91 -1.83 7.32
CA ILE A 81 -6.35 -2.15 7.37
C ILE A 81 -6.75 -2.70 8.75
N ALA A 82 -6.18 -3.84 9.17
CA ALA A 82 -6.53 -4.48 10.43
C ALA A 82 -6.32 -3.57 11.67
N PRO A 83 -5.14 -2.96 11.87
CA PRO A 83 -4.90 -2.12 13.05
C PRO A 83 -5.75 -0.84 13.03
N THR A 84 -5.99 -0.23 11.85
CA THR A 84 -6.85 0.95 11.74
C THR A 84 -8.30 0.60 12.01
N ALA A 85 -8.83 -0.48 11.45
CA ALA A 85 -10.20 -0.93 11.70
C ALA A 85 -10.44 -1.20 13.19
N LEU A 86 -9.47 -1.83 13.87
CA LEU A 86 -9.53 -2.05 15.31
C LEU A 86 -9.61 -0.73 16.09
N VAL A 87 -8.70 0.21 15.81
CA VAL A 87 -8.68 1.51 16.52
C VAL A 87 -9.92 2.35 16.20
N VAL A 88 -10.38 2.38 14.94
CA VAL A 88 -11.61 3.09 14.57
C VAL A 88 -12.80 2.53 15.34
N LYS A 89 -12.91 1.20 15.45
CA LYS A 89 -14.00 0.54 16.18
C LYS A 89 -13.97 0.83 17.68
N GLU A 90 -12.81 0.74 18.32
CA GLU A 90 -12.69 0.80 19.78
C GLU A 90 -12.47 2.22 20.32
N MET A 91 -11.88 3.12 19.52
CA MET A 91 -11.39 4.43 19.95
C MET A 91 -11.79 5.58 19.01
N GLY A 92 -12.38 5.29 17.85
CA GLY A 92 -12.84 6.28 16.88
C GLY A 92 -11.79 6.76 15.88
N VAL A 93 -12.26 7.54 14.90
CA VAL A 93 -11.47 8.02 13.75
C VAL A 93 -10.33 8.96 14.17
N GLY A 94 -10.57 9.84 15.15
CA GLY A 94 -9.55 10.77 15.64
C GLY A 94 -8.33 10.06 16.23
N ALA A 95 -8.55 9.03 17.06
CA ALA A 95 -7.50 8.21 17.63
C ALA A 95 -6.72 7.44 16.55
N ALA A 96 -7.43 6.90 15.55
CA ALA A 96 -6.81 6.24 14.40
C ALA A 96 -5.90 7.21 13.62
N ALA A 97 -6.38 8.42 13.35
CA ALA A 97 -5.59 9.47 12.71
C ALA A 97 -4.32 9.81 13.52
N GLY A 98 -4.41 9.92 14.85
CA GLY A 98 -3.23 10.11 15.72
C GLY A 98 -2.22 8.96 15.61
N GLY A 99 -2.69 7.71 15.59
CA GLY A 99 -1.84 6.54 15.37
C GLY A 99 -1.17 6.52 13.99
N LEU A 100 -1.89 6.91 12.93
CA LEU A 100 -1.35 7.01 11.56
C LEU A 100 -0.32 8.14 11.42
N ILE A 101 -0.51 9.27 12.12
CA ILE A 101 0.52 10.32 12.22
C ILE A 101 1.79 9.77 12.87
N ALA A 102 1.65 8.99 13.95
CA ALA A 102 2.81 8.36 14.60
C ALA A 102 3.49 7.33 13.69
N ALA A 103 2.73 6.59 12.87
CA ALA A 103 3.30 5.74 11.83
C ALA A 103 4.11 6.56 10.81
N GLY A 104 3.61 7.71 10.37
CA GLY A 104 4.41 8.65 9.55
C GLY A 104 5.67 9.15 10.28
N ALA A 105 5.63 9.33 11.60
CA ALA A 105 6.79 9.74 12.39
C ALA A 105 7.87 8.67 12.42
N MET A 106 7.48 7.40 12.41
CA MET A 106 8.42 6.28 12.26
C MET A 106 9.18 6.33 10.94
N TYR A 107 8.57 6.78 9.84
CA TYR A 107 9.28 6.98 8.57
C TYR A 107 10.34 8.08 8.66
N LEU A 108 10.08 9.14 9.42
CA LEU A 108 11.08 10.19 9.66
C LEU A 108 12.27 9.64 10.46
N LEU A 109 11.98 8.78 11.45
CA LEU A 109 13.01 8.05 12.19
C LEU A 109 13.83 7.15 11.26
N PHE A 110 13.19 6.34 10.41
CA PHE A 110 13.90 5.48 9.44
C PHE A 110 14.71 6.30 8.44
N SER A 111 14.17 7.42 7.95
CA SER A 111 14.90 8.36 7.11
C SER A 111 16.17 8.87 7.79
N ALA A 112 16.08 9.27 9.07
CA ALA A 112 17.23 9.72 9.85
C ALA A 112 18.26 8.59 10.04
N LEU A 113 17.82 7.36 10.34
CA LEU A 113 18.70 6.20 10.45
C LEU A 113 19.42 5.90 9.13
N VAL A 114 18.71 5.95 8.00
CA VAL A 114 19.32 5.78 6.67
C VAL A 114 20.32 6.89 6.37
N ALA A 115 20.03 8.14 6.75
CA ALA A 115 20.94 9.26 6.57
C ALA A 115 22.23 9.13 7.42
N LEU A 116 22.13 8.55 8.62
CA LEU A 116 23.25 8.38 9.54
C LEU A 116 24.10 7.14 9.23
N PHE A 117 23.47 6.00 8.93
CA PHE A 117 24.15 4.71 8.78
C PHE A 117 24.37 4.29 7.33
N GLY A 118 23.68 4.93 6.38
CA GLY A 118 23.71 4.59 4.96
C GLY A 118 22.69 3.52 4.56
N THR A 119 22.24 3.58 3.31
CA THR A 119 21.20 2.70 2.75
C THR A 119 21.53 1.21 2.89
N GLU A 120 22.75 0.80 2.54
CA GLU A 120 23.13 -0.62 2.50
C GLU A 120 23.04 -1.28 3.88
N LYS A 121 23.50 -0.59 4.94
CA LYS A 121 23.48 -1.13 6.30
C LYS A 121 22.06 -1.34 6.81
N VAL A 122 21.16 -0.40 6.50
CA VAL A 122 19.75 -0.50 6.91
C VAL A 122 19.05 -1.61 6.12
N LEU A 123 19.26 -1.70 4.80
CA LEU A 123 18.64 -2.75 3.99
C LEU A 123 19.10 -4.16 4.36
N ARG A 124 20.31 -4.31 4.92
CA ARG A 124 20.79 -5.60 5.45
C ARG A 124 19.95 -6.13 6.62
N ILE A 125 19.23 -5.27 7.33
CA ILE A 125 18.32 -5.64 8.43
C ILE A 125 17.01 -6.26 7.87
N PHE A 126 16.64 -5.90 6.63
CA PHE A 126 15.39 -6.30 6.00
C PHE A 126 15.64 -7.07 4.68
N PRO A 127 16.30 -8.24 4.72
CA PRO A 127 16.56 -9.03 3.52
C PRO A 127 15.27 -9.70 3.00
N PRO A 128 15.22 -10.12 1.72
CA PRO A 128 14.05 -10.75 1.10
C PRO A 128 13.40 -11.90 1.88
N ILE A 129 14.22 -12.68 2.60
CA ILE A 129 13.77 -13.78 3.47
C ILE A 129 12.85 -13.31 4.63
N VAL A 130 12.97 -12.04 5.05
CA VAL A 130 12.08 -11.42 6.04
C VAL A 130 10.96 -10.66 5.34
N THR A 131 11.28 -9.88 4.30
CA THR A 131 10.31 -8.98 3.66
C THR A 131 9.18 -9.74 2.96
N GLY A 132 9.50 -10.80 2.22
CA GLY A 132 8.51 -11.60 1.50
C GLY A 132 7.46 -12.22 2.42
N PRO A 133 7.84 -12.94 3.50
CA PRO A 133 6.88 -13.51 4.45
C PRO A 133 6.06 -12.47 5.19
N VAL A 134 6.62 -11.31 5.52
CA VAL A 134 5.84 -10.21 6.12
C VAL A 134 4.76 -9.73 5.14
N ILE A 135 5.08 -9.57 3.84
CA ILE A 135 4.08 -9.23 2.81
C ILE A 135 3.01 -10.32 2.69
N MET A 136 3.39 -11.60 2.79
CA MET A 136 2.42 -12.71 2.81
C MET A 136 1.47 -12.61 4.01
N VAL A 137 1.97 -12.30 5.20
CA VAL A 137 1.15 -12.10 6.40
C VAL A 137 0.17 -10.94 6.23
N ILE A 138 0.56 -9.83 5.58
CA ILE A 138 -0.35 -8.71 5.28
C ILE A 138 -1.55 -9.20 4.46
N GLY A 139 -1.30 -9.87 3.33
CA GLY A 139 -2.37 -10.35 2.45
C GLY A 139 -3.23 -11.42 3.12
N LEU A 140 -2.61 -12.47 3.64
CA LEU A 140 -3.33 -13.60 4.22
C LEU A 140 -4.01 -13.28 5.55
N GLY A 141 -3.48 -12.34 6.34
CA GLY A 141 -4.08 -11.91 7.61
C GLY A 141 -5.42 -11.20 7.44
N LEU A 142 -5.74 -10.71 6.24
CA LEU A 142 -7.02 -10.08 5.91
C LEU A 142 -7.98 -11.02 5.17
N SER A 143 -7.60 -12.29 4.97
CA SER A 143 -8.41 -13.25 4.20
C SER A 143 -9.77 -13.52 4.83
N SER A 144 -9.87 -13.60 6.17
CA SER A 144 -11.14 -13.77 6.87
C SER A 144 -12.09 -12.61 6.61
N VAL A 145 -11.61 -11.36 6.66
CA VAL A 145 -12.40 -10.16 6.35
C VAL A 145 -13.00 -10.23 4.94
N ALA A 146 -12.21 -10.68 3.95
CA ALA A 146 -12.71 -10.84 2.59
C ALA A 146 -13.79 -11.92 2.48
N ILE A 147 -13.62 -13.06 3.16
CA ILE A 147 -14.61 -14.15 3.15
C ILE A 147 -15.88 -13.75 3.89
N ASP A 148 -15.77 -13.09 5.04
CA ASP A 148 -16.92 -12.63 5.82
C ASP A 148 -17.78 -11.67 4.99
N GLN A 149 -17.16 -10.68 4.33
CA GLN A 149 -17.87 -9.78 3.42
C GLN A 149 -18.43 -10.49 2.19
N ALA A 150 -17.67 -11.44 1.63
CA ALA A 150 -18.12 -12.17 0.46
C ALA A 150 -19.33 -13.06 0.77
N SER A 151 -19.42 -13.57 1.99
CA SER A 151 -20.49 -14.44 2.46
C SER A 151 -21.84 -13.74 2.61
N ASP A 152 -21.85 -12.41 2.76
CA ASP A 152 -23.06 -11.58 2.77
C ASP A 152 -23.88 -11.77 1.48
N ASN A 153 -23.20 -11.88 0.34
CA ASN A 153 -23.84 -12.18 -0.94
C ASN A 153 -22.89 -12.89 -1.91
N TRP A 154 -22.74 -14.21 -1.76
CA TRP A 154 -21.87 -15.03 -2.61
C TRP A 154 -22.08 -14.83 -4.13
N PRO A 155 -23.32 -14.77 -4.66
CA PRO A 155 -23.54 -14.49 -6.08
C PRO A 155 -22.88 -13.19 -6.54
N LEU A 156 -23.07 -12.09 -5.80
CA LEU A 156 -22.43 -10.80 -6.14
C LEU A 156 -20.91 -10.86 -5.99
N SER A 157 -20.42 -11.51 -4.93
CA SER A 157 -18.99 -11.70 -4.69
C SER A 157 -18.32 -12.45 -5.83
N VAL A 158 -18.94 -13.53 -6.31
CA VAL A 158 -18.44 -14.34 -7.43
C VAL A 158 -18.47 -13.54 -8.73
N ILE A 159 -19.55 -12.79 -9.02
CA ILE A 159 -19.61 -11.92 -10.21
C ILE A 159 -18.47 -10.89 -10.19
N THR A 160 -18.28 -10.24 -9.04
CA THR A 160 -17.24 -9.22 -8.84
C THR A 160 -15.84 -9.81 -9.00
N LEU A 161 -15.58 -10.93 -8.33
CA LEU A 161 -14.31 -11.65 -8.39
C LEU A 161 -14.01 -12.12 -9.83
N LEU A 162 -14.97 -12.76 -10.49
CA LEU A 162 -14.80 -13.23 -11.87
C LEU A 162 -14.54 -12.07 -12.81
N ALA A 163 -15.26 -10.95 -12.70
CA ALA A 163 -15.02 -9.77 -13.52
C ALA A 163 -13.59 -9.23 -13.34
N ALA A 164 -13.11 -9.16 -12.09
CA ALA A 164 -11.75 -8.72 -11.80
C ALA A 164 -10.69 -9.70 -12.35
N VAL A 165 -10.90 -11.00 -12.18
CA VAL A 165 -10.02 -12.06 -12.72
C VAL A 165 -9.98 -12.01 -14.25
N LEU A 166 -11.13 -11.94 -14.91
CA LEU A 166 -11.23 -11.86 -16.36
C LEU A 166 -10.56 -10.59 -16.89
N ALA A 167 -10.70 -9.46 -16.19
CA ALA A 167 -10.00 -8.23 -16.54
C ALA A 167 -8.47 -8.37 -16.40
N SER A 168 -7.99 -9.07 -15.38
CA SER A 168 -6.56 -9.32 -15.16
C SER A 168 -5.94 -10.24 -16.23
N LEU A 169 -6.69 -11.27 -16.65
CA LEU A 169 -6.24 -12.28 -17.61
C LEU A 169 -6.40 -11.84 -19.07
N TYR A 170 -7.56 -11.31 -19.43
CA TYR A 170 -7.95 -11.02 -20.81
C TYR A 170 -7.97 -9.52 -21.14
N GLY A 171 -7.85 -8.65 -20.13
CA GLY A 171 -7.76 -7.21 -20.34
C GLY A 171 -6.55 -6.82 -21.19
N ARG A 172 -6.70 -5.76 -21.97
CA ARG A 172 -5.63 -5.17 -22.79
C ARG A 172 -5.35 -3.74 -22.34
N GLY A 173 -4.08 -3.33 -22.42
CA GLY A 173 -3.65 -1.98 -22.05
C GLY A 173 -4.06 -1.63 -20.62
N LEU A 174 -4.77 -0.51 -20.45
CA LEU A 174 -5.22 -0.02 -19.15
C LEU A 174 -6.12 -1.02 -18.40
N PHE A 175 -7.01 -1.74 -19.08
CA PHE A 175 -7.96 -2.65 -18.42
C PHE A 175 -7.27 -3.78 -17.64
N ARG A 176 -6.09 -4.21 -18.11
CA ARG A 176 -5.26 -5.21 -17.41
C ARG A 176 -4.64 -4.65 -16.11
N MET A 177 -4.50 -3.33 -16.02
CA MET A 177 -3.87 -2.64 -14.88
C MET A 177 -4.86 -2.27 -13.79
N ILE A 178 -6.16 -2.25 -14.10
CA ILE A 178 -7.23 -1.83 -13.18
C ILE A 178 -8.27 -2.94 -12.91
N PRO A 179 -7.86 -4.21 -12.73
CA PRO A 179 -8.81 -5.32 -12.59
C PRO A 179 -9.74 -5.14 -11.39
N ILE A 180 -9.23 -4.56 -10.30
CA ILE A 180 -9.97 -4.22 -9.08
C ILE A 180 -11.14 -3.28 -9.41
N LEU A 181 -10.87 -2.18 -10.12
CA LEU A 181 -11.89 -1.20 -10.48
C LEU A 181 -12.95 -1.81 -11.42
N ILE A 182 -12.53 -2.61 -12.40
CA ILE A 182 -13.45 -3.28 -13.32
C ILE A 182 -14.34 -4.27 -12.58
N GLY A 183 -13.76 -5.03 -11.63
CA GLY A 183 -14.50 -5.91 -10.74
C GLY A 183 -15.58 -5.17 -9.99
N VAL A 184 -15.19 -4.14 -9.22
CA VAL A 184 -16.11 -3.34 -8.41
C VAL A 184 -17.23 -2.70 -9.25
N LEU A 185 -16.89 -2.10 -10.40
CA LEU A 185 -17.89 -1.51 -11.28
C LEU A 185 -18.87 -2.55 -11.83
N THR A 186 -18.37 -3.71 -12.25
CA THR A 186 -19.22 -4.80 -12.77
C THR A 186 -20.10 -5.38 -11.67
N GLY A 187 -19.54 -5.61 -10.49
CA GLY A 187 -20.25 -6.07 -9.30
C GLY A 187 -21.35 -5.10 -8.87
N TYR A 188 -21.05 -3.79 -8.86
CA TYR A 188 -22.02 -2.77 -8.51
C TYR A 188 -23.15 -2.64 -9.54
N ILE A 189 -22.84 -2.74 -10.84
CA ILE A 189 -23.86 -2.80 -11.89
C ILE A 189 -24.77 -4.03 -11.70
N ALA A 190 -24.18 -5.20 -11.42
CA ALA A 190 -24.95 -6.40 -11.11
C ALA A 190 -25.83 -6.21 -9.87
N ALA A 191 -25.31 -5.57 -8.82
CA ALA A 191 -26.08 -5.27 -7.62
C ALA A 191 -27.28 -4.34 -7.90
N LEU A 192 -27.11 -3.34 -8.76
CA LEU A 192 -28.21 -2.46 -9.18
C LEU A 192 -29.29 -3.25 -9.94
N LEU A 193 -28.90 -4.12 -10.87
CA LEU A 193 -29.83 -4.95 -11.65
C LEU A 193 -30.57 -5.98 -10.79
N LEU A 194 -29.91 -6.50 -9.76
CA LEU A 194 -30.47 -7.47 -8.82
C LEU A 194 -31.25 -6.81 -7.67
N GLY A 195 -31.30 -5.47 -7.61
CA GLY A 195 -31.97 -4.75 -6.53
C GLY A 195 -31.28 -4.89 -5.16
N ALA A 196 -29.99 -5.22 -5.14
CA ALA A 196 -29.20 -5.46 -3.93
C ALA A 196 -28.56 -4.18 -3.36
N VAL A 197 -28.85 -3.00 -3.94
CA VAL A 197 -28.42 -1.70 -3.43
C VAL A 197 -29.58 -1.06 -2.68
N ASP A 198 -29.33 -0.62 -1.45
CA ASP A 198 -30.33 0.02 -0.61
C ASP A 198 -30.93 1.27 -1.29
N THR A 199 -32.26 1.35 -1.27
CA THR A 199 -33.03 2.50 -1.75
C THR A 199 -32.64 3.81 -1.06
N ALA A 200 -32.32 3.77 0.24
CA ALA A 200 -31.85 4.94 0.97
C ALA A 200 -30.48 5.40 0.44
N ALA A 201 -29.58 4.46 0.15
CA ALA A 201 -28.29 4.77 -0.47
C ALA A 201 -28.47 5.39 -1.87
N LEU A 202 -29.38 4.87 -2.69
CA LEU A 202 -29.73 5.47 -3.99
C LEU A 202 -30.30 6.89 -3.85
N GLN A 203 -31.11 7.14 -2.82
CA GLN A 203 -31.63 8.47 -2.52
C GLN A 203 -30.52 9.42 -2.07
N ASN A 204 -29.61 8.98 -1.22
CA ASN A 204 -28.44 9.74 -0.79
C ASN A 204 -27.56 10.12 -1.99
N ILE A 205 -27.33 9.18 -2.92
CA ILE A 205 -26.64 9.48 -4.19
C ILE A 205 -27.39 10.58 -4.94
N ARG A 206 -28.71 10.50 -5.10
CA ARG A 206 -29.48 11.54 -5.83
C ARG A 206 -29.37 12.92 -5.18
N GLN A 207 -29.43 12.99 -3.86
CA GLN A 207 -29.41 14.24 -3.09
C GLN A 207 -28.00 14.85 -2.95
N ALA A 208 -26.95 14.02 -3.02
CA ALA A 208 -25.58 14.49 -2.87
C ALA A 208 -25.19 15.51 -3.95
N ALA A 209 -24.52 16.57 -3.51
CA ALA A 209 -23.96 17.62 -4.37
C ALA A 209 -22.79 17.07 -5.20
N TRP A 210 -22.60 17.64 -6.39
CA TRP A 210 -21.48 17.27 -7.27
C TRP A 210 -20.13 17.77 -6.76
N VAL A 211 -20.12 18.93 -6.10
CA VAL A 211 -18.92 19.59 -5.56
C VAL A 211 -19.17 19.92 -4.09
N GLY A 212 -18.20 19.58 -3.24
CA GLY A 212 -18.21 19.86 -1.81
C GLY A 212 -16.85 19.52 -1.19
N LEU A 213 -16.66 19.84 0.08
CA LEU A 213 -15.44 19.46 0.78
C LEU A 213 -15.55 18.01 1.30
N PRO A 214 -14.42 17.28 1.39
CA PRO A 214 -14.37 16.01 2.11
C PRO A 214 -14.78 16.18 3.58
N ASP A 215 -15.25 15.09 4.18
CA ASP A 215 -15.62 15.03 5.60
C ASP A 215 -14.36 14.85 6.46
N PHE A 216 -13.63 15.94 6.70
CA PHE A 216 -12.37 15.90 7.43
C PHE A 216 -12.58 15.61 8.92
N HIS A 217 -11.73 14.74 9.48
CA HIS A 217 -11.71 14.42 10.91
C HIS A 217 -10.40 14.86 11.54
N ALA A 218 -10.48 15.59 12.64
CA ALA A 218 -9.29 16.06 13.35
C ALA A 218 -8.60 14.89 14.09
N PRO A 219 -7.27 14.86 14.14
CA PRO A 219 -6.54 13.82 14.87
C PRO A 219 -6.65 14.04 16.38
N GLU A 220 -6.69 12.92 17.10
CA GLU A 220 -6.64 12.87 18.57
C GLU A 220 -5.43 12.03 18.99
N LEU A 221 -4.65 12.52 19.96
CA LEU A 221 -3.51 11.77 20.48
C LEU A 221 -4.00 10.72 21.48
N ASN A 222 -3.97 9.46 21.06
CA ASN A 222 -4.21 8.31 21.91
C ASN A 222 -3.00 7.37 21.89
N TRP A 223 -2.34 7.18 23.03
CA TRP A 223 -1.12 6.37 23.12
C TRP A 223 -1.34 4.88 22.84
N GLN A 224 -2.54 4.36 23.13
CA GLN A 224 -2.90 2.98 22.80
C GLN A 224 -3.05 2.82 21.28
N ALA A 225 -3.71 3.77 20.60
CA ALA A 225 -3.79 3.80 19.15
C ALA A 225 -2.40 3.91 18.51
N VAL A 226 -1.52 4.74 19.05
CA VAL A 226 -0.12 4.86 18.61
C VAL A 226 0.61 3.53 18.74
N ALA A 227 0.47 2.84 19.88
CA ALA A 227 1.13 1.55 20.08
C ALA A 227 0.62 0.45 19.14
N ILE A 228 -0.65 0.49 18.74
CA ILE A 228 -1.24 -0.47 17.79
C ILE A 228 -0.80 -0.16 16.35
N ILE A 229 -0.83 1.11 15.94
CA ILE A 229 -0.68 1.51 14.55
C ILE A 229 0.78 1.80 14.17
N ALA A 230 1.54 2.49 15.00
CA ALA A 230 2.89 2.96 14.63
C ALA A 230 3.87 1.83 14.26
N PRO A 231 3.90 0.66 14.94
CA PRO A 231 4.82 -0.43 14.59
C PRO A 231 4.62 -0.99 13.18
N VAL A 232 3.43 -0.84 12.61
CA VAL A 232 3.12 -1.26 11.23
C VAL A 232 4.01 -0.55 10.22
N ALA A 233 4.50 0.66 10.55
CA ALA A 233 5.44 1.41 9.73
C ALA A 233 6.75 0.66 9.47
N ILE A 234 7.15 -0.29 10.32
CA ILE A 234 8.32 -1.16 10.08
C ILE A 234 8.11 -1.99 8.81
N VAL A 235 6.88 -2.45 8.60
CA VAL A 235 6.51 -3.25 7.44
C VAL A 235 6.38 -2.39 6.20
N THR A 236 5.71 -1.26 6.29
CA THR A 236 5.50 -0.39 5.13
C THR A 236 6.78 0.38 4.73
N PHE A 237 7.75 0.53 5.63
CA PHE A 237 9.11 0.94 5.29
C PHE A 237 9.72 0.02 4.22
N ILE A 238 9.55 -1.29 4.38
CA ILE A 238 10.08 -2.29 3.45
C ILE A 238 9.33 -2.23 2.12
N GLU A 239 8.00 -2.10 2.19
CA GLU A 239 7.13 -1.90 1.02
C GLU A 239 7.61 -0.69 0.20
N HIS A 240 7.82 0.46 0.85
CA HIS A 240 8.33 1.68 0.24
C HIS A 240 9.68 1.47 -0.43
N VAL A 241 10.63 0.81 0.24
CA VAL A 241 11.94 0.48 -0.37
C VAL A 241 11.74 -0.36 -1.64
N GLY A 242 10.93 -1.41 -1.56
CA GLY A 242 10.62 -2.29 -2.67
C GLY A 242 10.04 -1.53 -3.86
N ASP A 243 9.06 -0.67 -3.61
CA ASP A 243 8.39 0.15 -4.62
C ASP A 243 9.33 1.15 -5.26
N VAL A 244 10.17 1.83 -4.48
CA VAL A 244 11.19 2.76 -5.02
C VAL A 244 12.19 2.02 -5.90
N VAL A 245 12.58 0.79 -5.54
CA VAL A 245 13.47 -0.05 -6.36
C VAL A 245 12.78 -0.52 -7.64
N VAL A 246 11.55 -1.02 -7.56
CA VAL A 246 10.77 -1.46 -8.72
C VAL A 246 10.51 -0.29 -9.66
N ASN A 247 10.10 0.86 -9.14
CA ASN A 247 9.89 2.09 -9.90
C ASN A 247 11.19 2.55 -10.57
N GLY A 248 12.31 2.56 -9.84
CA GLY A 248 13.61 2.87 -10.38
C GLY A 248 14.03 1.96 -11.54
N ARG A 249 13.79 0.65 -11.41
CA ARG A 249 14.03 -0.33 -12.49
C ARG A 249 13.17 -0.05 -13.73
N VAL A 250 11.89 0.27 -13.54
CA VAL A 250 10.96 0.60 -14.64
C VAL A 250 11.38 1.89 -15.36
N VAL A 251 11.78 2.91 -14.60
CA VAL A 251 12.17 4.22 -15.15
C VAL A 251 13.61 4.22 -15.69
N GLY A 252 14.44 3.26 -15.28
CA GLY A 252 15.87 3.22 -15.60
C GLY A 252 16.71 4.18 -14.75
N GLN A 253 16.29 4.49 -13.52
CA GLN A 253 16.98 5.42 -12.61
C GLN A 253 17.13 4.81 -11.21
N ASN A 254 18.27 5.04 -10.56
CA ASN A 254 18.49 4.60 -9.18
C ASN A 254 18.01 5.66 -8.17
N PHE A 255 16.73 5.55 -7.78
CA PHE A 255 16.14 6.45 -6.79
C PHE A 255 16.65 6.26 -5.37
N LEU A 256 17.24 5.10 -5.04
CA LEU A 256 17.93 4.88 -3.76
C LEU A 256 19.20 5.71 -3.62
N GLN A 257 19.81 6.09 -4.75
CA GLN A 257 20.98 6.97 -4.80
C GLN A 257 20.56 8.44 -5.00
N LYS A 258 19.63 8.72 -5.91
CA LYS A 258 19.17 10.08 -6.22
C LYS A 258 17.67 10.08 -6.51
N PRO A 259 16.82 10.69 -5.66
CA PRO A 259 17.15 11.64 -4.58
C PRO A 259 17.73 11.02 -3.31
N GLY A 260 17.76 9.70 -3.19
CA GLY A 260 18.28 9.00 -2.02
C GLY A 260 17.16 8.37 -1.20
N LEU A 261 17.41 7.17 -0.62
CA LEU A 261 16.41 6.47 0.20
C LEU A 261 15.96 7.30 1.42
N SER A 262 16.88 7.96 2.13
CA SER A 262 16.50 8.84 3.25
C SER A 262 15.51 9.92 2.82
N ARG A 263 15.75 10.54 1.65
CA ARG A 263 14.90 11.61 1.14
C ARG A 263 13.53 11.11 0.69
N THR A 264 13.44 9.92 0.08
CA THR A 264 12.15 9.34 -0.28
C THR A 264 11.36 8.91 0.96
N LEU A 265 12.02 8.35 1.98
CA LEU A 265 11.38 8.01 3.26
C LEU A 265 10.89 9.24 4.02
N PHE A 266 11.69 10.31 4.06
CA PHE A 266 11.27 11.58 4.64
C PHE A 266 10.02 12.13 3.93
N ALA A 267 10.06 12.13 2.60
CA ALA A 267 8.95 12.59 1.78
C ALA A 267 7.69 11.76 2.01
N ASP A 268 7.82 10.43 2.10
CA ASP A 268 6.71 9.50 2.35
C ASP A 268 6.12 9.66 3.76
N GLY A 269 6.98 9.77 4.77
CA GLY A 269 6.54 10.00 6.16
C GLY A 269 5.72 11.28 6.32
N ILE A 270 6.19 12.41 5.76
CA ILE A 270 5.45 13.68 5.81
C ILE A 270 4.16 13.61 4.98
N ALA A 271 4.20 12.96 3.82
CA ALA A 271 3.03 12.76 2.98
C ALA A 271 1.96 11.89 3.67
N ASN A 272 2.37 10.81 4.33
CA ASN A 272 1.52 9.96 5.14
C ASN A 272 0.86 10.76 6.28
N MET A 273 1.65 11.51 7.05
CA MET A 273 1.14 12.40 8.10
C MET A 273 0.10 13.40 7.57
N SER A 274 0.32 13.95 6.37
CA SER A 274 -0.62 14.91 5.77
C SER A 274 -2.01 14.31 5.53
N SER A 275 -2.07 13.07 5.05
CA SER A 275 -3.33 12.33 4.89
C SER A 275 -3.99 12.07 6.25
N ALA A 276 -3.21 11.61 7.22
CA ALA A 276 -3.68 11.29 8.56
C ALA A 276 -4.22 12.52 9.33
N VAL A 277 -3.59 13.69 9.21
CA VAL A 277 -4.08 14.95 9.81
C VAL A 277 -5.46 15.35 9.30
N MET A 278 -5.83 14.94 8.09
CA MET A 278 -7.14 15.19 7.50
C MET A 278 -8.19 14.14 7.90
N GLY A 279 -7.81 13.11 8.65
CA GLY A 279 -8.66 11.95 8.95
C GLY A 279 -8.64 10.88 7.87
N GLY A 280 -7.68 10.94 6.96
CA GLY A 280 -7.49 9.96 5.88
C GLY A 280 -6.68 8.74 6.33
N PRO A 281 -6.68 7.66 5.52
CA PRO A 281 -5.85 6.48 5.76
C PRO A 281 -4.37 6.80 5.56
N ALA A 282 -3.49 5.88 5.99
CA ALA A 282 -2.06 5.99 5.69
C ALA A 282 -1.83 5.96 4.17
N ALA A 283 -1.12 6.98 3.67
CA ALA A 283 -0.76 7.09 2.26
C ALA A 283 0.68 6.61 2.05
N THR A 284 0.85 5.55 1.24
CA THR A 284 2.15 4.94 0.88
C THR A 284 2.29 4.80 -0.63
N THR A 285 3.48 4.45 -1.10
CA THR A 285 3.81 4.24 -2.52
C THR A 285 2.94 3.16 -3.19
N TYR A 286 2.51 3.42 -4.44
CA TYR A 286 1.66 2.49 -5.20
C TYR A 286 2.40 1.81 -6.36
N ALA A 287 2.46 0.48 -6.31
CA ALA A 287 3.02 -0.35 -7.36
C ALA A 287 2.17 -0.39 -8.64
N GLU A 288 0.84 -0.20 -8.54
CA GLU A 288 -0.09 -0.18 -9.67
C GLU A 288 0.26 0.94 -10.66
N ASN A 289 0.53 2.13 -10.14
CA ASN A 289 0.95 3.27 -10.94
C ASN A 289 2.32 3.03 -11.60
N THR A 290 3.22 2.34 -10.90
CA THR A 290 4.50 1.90 -11.49
C THR A 290 4.28 0.91 -12.64
N GLY A 291 3.29 0.04 -12.54
CA GLY A 291 2.86 -0.80 -13.66
C GLY A 291 2.39 0.04 -14.87
N VAL A 292 1.63 1.12 -14.64
CA VAL A 292 1.18 2.02 -15.72
C VAL A 292 2.37 2.67 -16.42
N LEU A 293 3.40 3.06 -15.67
CA LEU A 293 4.65 3.53 -16.26
C LEU A 293 5.29 2.46 -17.14
N ALA A 294 5.37 1.22 -16.67
CA ALA A 294 5.96 0.11 -17.42
C ALA A 294 5.22 -0.18 -18.74
N LEU A 295 3.89 -0.06 -18.76
CA LEU A 295 3.10 -0.23 -19.99
C LEU A 295 3.18 0.96 -20.94
N THR A 296 3.04 2.18 -20.41
CA THR A 296 2.99 3.39 -21.24
C THR A 296 4.37 3.82 -21.73
N LYS A 297 5.43 3.43 -21.00
CA LYS A 297 6.81 3.88 -21.18
C LYS A 297 6.96 5.40 -21.11
N VAL A 298 6.07 6.07 -20.37
CA VAL A 298 6.12 7.51 -20.15
C VAL A 298 6.43 7.78 -18.68
N TYR A 299 7.61 8.32 -18.40
CA TYR A 299 8.15 8.43 -17.03
C TYR A 299 8.19 9.87 -16.47
N ASP A 300 7.52 10.82 -17.12
CA ASP A 300 7.47 12.22 -16.66
C ASP A 300 6.72 12.33 -15.32
N PRO A 301 7.38 12.72 -14.21
CA PRO A 301 6.73 12.86 -12.90
C PRO A 301 5.59 13.87 -12.89
N ALA A 302 5.53 14.82 -13.85
CA ALA A 302 4.42 15.75 -13.98
C ALA A 302 3.07 15.07 -14.23
N ILE A 303 3.07 13.91 -14.89
CA ILE A 303 1.85 13.15 -15.16
C ILE A 303 1.24 12.63 -13.86
N ILE A 304 2.10 12.19 -12.93
CA ILE A 304 1.66 11.72 -11.61
C ILE A 304 1.10 12.88 -10.77
N ARG A 305 1.66 14.09 -10.90
CA ARG A 305 1.09 15.28 -10.25
C ARG A 305 -0.27 15.66 -10.82
N ILE A 306 -0.46 15.52 -12.12
CA ILE A 306 -1.79 15.70 -12.74
C ILE A 306 -2.77 14.67 -12.18
N ALA A 307 -2.37 13.40 -12.06
CA ALA A 307 -3.18 12.37 -11.42
C ALA A 307 -3.55 12.73 -9.97
N ALA A 308 -2.63 13.34 -9.23
CA ALA A 308 -2.85 13.81 -7.86
C ALA A 308 -3.86 14.95 -7.79
N ILE A 309 -3.84 15.87 -8.76
CA ILE A 309 -4.86 16.92 -8.88
C ILE A 309 -6.23 16.28 -9.17
N PHE A 310 -6.32 15.29 -10.06
CA PHE A 310 -7.58 14.57 -10.28
C PHE A 310 -8.07 13.85 -9.02
N ALA A 311 -7.18 13.24 -8.23
CA ALA A 311 -7.52 12.62 -6.95
C ALA A 311 -8.16 13.62 -5.97
N ILE A 312 -7.57 14.81 -5.86
CA ILE A 312 -8.14 15.92 -5.07
C ILE A 312 -9.53 16.29 -5.56
N LEU A 313 -9.71 16.44 -6.87
CA LEU A 313 -11.01 16.76 -7.46
C LEU A 313 -12.06 15.67 -7.20
N TYR A 314 -11.67 14.40 -7.24
CA TYR A 314 -12.55 13.28 -6.90
C TYR A 314 -12.94 13.30 -5.41
N GLY A 315 -11.99 13.60 -4.52
CA GLY A 315 -12.24 13.76 -3.09
C GLY A 315 -13.24 14.88 -2.79
N CYS A 316 -13.22 15.96 -3.58
CA CYS A 316 -14.17 17.07 -3.49
C CYS A 316 -15.55 16.78 -4.11
N SER A 317 -15.91 15.52 -4.36
CA SER A 317 -17.22 15.14 -4.90
C SER A 317 -18.04 14.32 -3.89
N PRO A 318 -18.95 14.95 -3.13
CA PRO A 318 -19.87 14.24 -2.24
C PRO A 318 -20.73 13.20 -2.97
N LYS A 319 -21.07 13.49 -4.24
CA LYS A 319 -21.76 12.54 -5.13
C LYS A 319 -20.98 11.24 -5.30
N LEU A 320 -19.68 11.35 -5.56
CA LEU A 320 -18.81 10.19 -5.69
C LEU A 320 -18.68 9.45 -4.35
N ALA A 321 -18.54 10.17 -3.25
CA ALA A 321 -18.49 9.59 -1.91
C ALA A 321 -19.76 8.77 -1.60
N ALA A 322 -20.95 9.30 -1.92
CA ALA A 322 -22.22 8.61 -1.75
C ALA A 322 -22.32 7.33 -2.61
N VAL A 323 -21.77 7.34 -3.83
CA VAL A 323 -21.70 6.14 -4.67
C VAL A 323 -20.79 5.09 -4.02
N LEU A 324 -19.59 5.47 -3.59
CA LEU A 324 -18.63 4.56 -2.97
C LEU A 324 -19.18 3.92 -1.68
N GLN A 325 -19.91 4.69 -0.87
CA GLN A 325 -20.55 4.20 0.35
C GLN A 325 -21.77 3.30 0.10
N SER A 326 -22.33 3.32 -1.11
CA SER A 326 -23.47 2.47 -1.47
C SER A 326 -23.09 1.05 -1.90
N PHE A 327 -21.79 0.74 -1.94
CA PHE A 327 -21.32 -0.57 -2.38
C PHE A 327 -21.76 -1.68 -1.41
N PRO A 328 -22.49 -2.70 -1.89
CA PRO A 328 -22.87 -3.83 -1.05
C PRO A 328 -21.65 -4.63 -0.60
N GLN A 329 -21.76 -5.29 0.57
CA GLN A 329 -20.66 -6.08 1.15
C GLN A 329 -20.20 -7.19 0.23
N GLY A 330 -21.10 -7.88 -0.49
CA GLY A 330 -20.70 -8.89 -1.48
C GLY A 330 -19.78 -8.35 -2.59
N VAL A 331 -19.98 -7.10 -3.04
CA VAL A 331 -19.07 -6.48 -4.05
C VAL A 331 -17.69 -6.23 -3.42
N LEU A 332 -17.65 -5.69 -2.21
CA LEU A 332 -16.39 -5.46 -1.48
C LEU A 332 -15.66 -6.77 -1.18
N GLY A 333 -16.38 -7.82 -0.77
CA GLY A 333 -15.84 -9.14 -0.50
C GLY A 333 -15.24 -9.79 -1.75
N GLY A 334 -15.97 -9.78 -2.86
CA GLY A 334 -15.48 -10.33 -4.13
C GLY A 334 -14.17 -9.71 -4.62
N VAL A 335 -14.03 -8.38 -4.54
CA VAL A 335 -12.77 -7.72 -4.91
C VAL A 335 -11.67 -7.93 -3.87
N SER A 336 -12.02 -7.97 -2.58
CA SER A 336 -11.06 -8.17 -1.48
C SER A 336 -10.41 -9.56 -1.53
N ILE A 337 -11.14 -10.60 -1.94
CA ILE A 337 -10.58 -11.95 -2.16
C ILE A 337 -9.41 -11.89 -3.15
N LEU A 338 -9.61 -11.25 -4.31
CA LEU A 338 -8.55 -11.13 -5.31
C LEU A 338 -7.41 -10.24 -4.80
N LEU A 339 -7.73 -9.10 -4.19
CA LEU A 339 -6.75 -8.13 -3.74
C LEU A 339 -5.80 -8.72 -2.70
N PHE A 340 -6.34 -9.32 -1.63
CA PHE A 340 -5.54 -9.87 -0.55
C PHE A 340 -4.72 -11.08 -0.99
N GLY A 341 -5.28 -11.93 -1.87
CA GLY A 341 -4.54 -13.02 -2.51
C GLY A 341 -3.39 -12.52 -3.40
N MET A 342 -3.58 -11.42 -4.13
CA MET A 342 -2.54 -10.80 -4.94
C MET A 342 -1.41 -10.22 -4.08
N ILE A 343 -1.72 -9.56 -2.96
CA ILE A 343 -0.70 -9.07 -2.00
C ILE A 343 0.14 -10.26 -1.49
N ALA A 344 -0.51 -11.34 -1.06
CA ALA A 344 0.20 -12.53 -0.60
C ALA A 344 1.11 -13.11 -1.70
N SER A 345 0.63 -13.13 -2.94
CA SER A 345 1.39 -13.59 -4.10
C SER A 345 2.62 -12.71 -4.41
N VAL A 346 2.57 -11.39 -4.12
CA VAL A 346 3.75 -10.51 -4.22
C VAL A 346 4.82 -10.90 -3.19
N GLY A 347 4.43 -11.30 -1.98
CA GLY A 347 5.36 -11.83 -0.98
C GLY A 347 6.08 -13.09 -1.46
N ILE A 348 5.33 -14.03 -2.07
CA ILE A 348 5.89 -15.24 -2.71
C ILE A 348 6.85 -14.85 -3.84
N ARG A 349 6.44 -13.93 -4.72
CA ARG A 349 7.28 -13.46 -5.82
C ARG A 349 8.57 -12.82 -5.32
N THR A 350 8.53 -12.07 -4.21
CA THR A 350 9.71 -11.44 -3.59
C THR A 350 10.73 -12.49 -3.15
N LEU A 351 10.28 -13.58 -2.52
CA LEU A 351 11.14 -14.71 -2.14
C LEU A 351 11.71 -15.42 -3.38
N ALA A 352 10.88 -15.62 -4.40
CA ALA A 352 11.27 -16.30 -5.63
C ALA A 352 12.28 -15.49 -6.47
N GLU A 353 12.08 -14.17 -6.63
CA GLU A 353 13.01 -13.30 -7.35
C GLU A 353 14.37 -13.19 -6.64
N ALA A 354 14.37 -13.27 -5.31
CA ALA A 354 15.58 -13.32 -4.52
C ALA A 354 16.27 -14.70 -4.53
N GLN A 355 15.68 -15.70 -5.18
CA GLN A 355 16.20 -17.07 -5.28
C GLN A 355 16.56 -17.66 -3.90
N ILE A 356 15.69 -17.43 -2.92
CA ILE A 356 15.89 -17.96 -1.56
C ILE A 356 15.93 -19.49 -1.61
N ASP A 357 17.02 -20.07 -1.12
CA ASP A 357 17.15 -21.52 -1.02
C ASP A 357 16.47 -22.04 0.26
N PHE A 358 15.33 -22.70 0.08
CA PHE A 358 14.56 -23.33 1.14
C PHE A 358 15.03 -24.74 1.53
N ALA A 359 16.08 -25.29 0.89
CA ALA A 359 16.75 -26.48 1.40
C ALA A 359 17.46 -26.18 2.74
N HIS A 360 17.82 -24.92 2.97
CA HIS A 360 18.45 -24.46 4.20
C HIS A 360 17.42 -24.29 5.33
N SER A 361 17.58 -25.06 6.41
CA SER A 361 16.72 -25.01 7.59
C SER A 361 16.61 -23.61 8.20
N ARG A 362 17.67 -22.79 8.13
CA ARG A 362 17.66 -21.39 8.60
C ARG A 362 16.55 -20.59 7.91
N ASN A 363 16.47 -20.67 6.58
CA ASN A 363 15.50 -19.92 5.79
C ASN A 363 14.07 -20.41 6.08
N LEU A 364 13.88 -21.74 6.16
CA LEU A 364 12.60 -22.33 6.55
C LEU A 364 12.13 -21.87 7.94
N ILE A 365 13.02 -21.83 8.92
CA ILE A 365 12.70 -21.40 10.29
C ILE A 365 12.27 -19.94 10.30
N VAL A 366 13.04 -19.04 9.66
CA VAL A 366 12.70 -17.60 9.62
C VAL A 366 11.32 -17.38 9.01
N VAL A 367 11.04 -17.97 7.85
CA VAL A 367 9.73 -17.84 7.18
C VAL A 367 8.60 -18.43 8.04
N SER A 368 8.82 -19.60 8.63
CA SER A 368 7.81 -20.28 9.45
C SER A 368 7.43 -19.46 10.69
N LEU A 369 8.42 -18.86 11.37
CA LEU A 369 8.18 -18.00 12.52
C LEU A 369 7.32 -16.79 12.15
N ILE A 370 7.65 -16.12 11.03
CA ILE A 370 6.88 -14.96 10.55
C ILE A 370 5.44 -15.37 10.21
N LEU A 371 5.25 -16.44 9.44
CA LEU A 371 3.93 -16.89 9.01
C LEU A 371 3.04 -17.30 10.19
N VAL A 372 3.55 -18.14 11.10
CA VAL A 372 2.75 -18.66 12.21
C VAL A 372 2.44 -17.58 13.24
N LEU A 373 3.42 -16.76 13.63
CA LEU A 373 3.18 -15.67 14.59
C LEU A 373 2.27 -14.59 14.00
N GLY A 374 2.43 -14.30 12.71
CA GLY A 374 1.66 -13.28 12.01
C GLY A 374 0.21 -13.67 11.78
N LEU A 375 -0.03 -14.89 11.30
CA LEU A 375 -1.38 -15.40 10.96
C LEU A 375 -2.10 -16.06 12.14
N GLY A 376 -1.35 -16.62 13.08
CA GLY A 376 -1.89 -17.31 14.26
C GLY A 376 -2.41 -16.37 15.36
N GLY A 377 -2.34 -15.05 15.17
CA GLY A 377 -2.82 -14.08 16.15
C GLY A 377 -1.97 -14.01 17.42
N ALA A 378 -0.67 -14.34 17.33
CA ALA A 378 0.21 -14.28 18.48
C ALA A 378 0.27 -12.84 19.05
N ALA A 379 0.20 -12.75 20.37
CA ALA A 379 0.19 -11.49 21.09
C ALA A 379 1.13 -11.60 22.29
N PHE A 380 2.05 -10.67 22.41
CA PHE A 380 3.01 -10.61 23.50
C PHE A 380 2.77 -9.34 24.32
N PRO A 381 2.32 -9.46 25.58
CA PRO A 381 2.16 -8.32 26.47
C PRO A 381 3.53 -7.79 26.90
N ILE A 382 3.73 -6.49 26.77
CA ILE A 382 4.91 -5.73 27.15
C ILE A 382 4.46 -4.70 28.19
N ALA A 383 4.88 -4.88 29.43
CA ALA A 383 4.67 -3.90 30.48
C ALA A 383 5.80 -2.85 30.42
N LEU A 384 5.48 -1.63 30.00
CA LEU A 384 6.40 -0.49 29.97
C LEU A 384 5.81 0.64 30.83
N GLY A 385 6.51 1.00 31.91
CA GLY A 385 6.19 2.19 32.72
C GLY A 385 4.77 2.24 33.30
N GLY A 386 4.14 1.11 33.59
CA GLY A 386 2.76 1.04 34.12
C GLY A 386 1.67 0.97 33.04
N THR A 387 2.04 0.94 31.76
CA THR A 387 1.13 0.65 30.64
C THR A 387 1.39 -0.74 30.07
N GLU A 388 0.32 -1.52 29.89
CA GLU A 388 0.38 -2.81 29.19
C GLU A 388 0.22 -2.55 27.67
N LEU A 389 1.32 -2.64 26.94
CA LEU A 389 1.31 -2.59 25.47
C LEU A 389 1.33 -4.02 24.95
N THR A 390 0.48 -4.38 24.00
CA THR A 390 0.53 -5.72 23.39
C THR A 390 1.14 -5.62 22.00
N LEU A 391 2.28 -6.27 21.81
CA LEU A 391 2.86 -6.46 20.47
C LEU A 391 2.21 -7.69 19.85
N SER A 392 1.40 -7.51 18.81
CA SER A 392 0.63 -8.61 18.24
C SER A 392 0.71 -8.69 16.71
N GLY A 393 0.35 -9.87 16.20
CA GLY A 393 0.19 -10.16 14.78
C GLY A 393 1.41 -9.80 13.94
N MET A 394 1.19 -8.96 12.94
CA MET A 394 2.20 -8.60 11.93
C MET A 394 3.44 -7.91 12.51
N ALA A 395 3.27 -6.99 13.47
CA ALA A 395 4.40 -6.25 14.05
C ALA A 395 5.32 -7.19 14.84
N LEU A 396 4.73 -8.11 15.61
CA LEU A 396 5.45 -9.18 16.30
C LEU A 396 6.17 -10.09 15.30
N ALA A 397 5.47 -10.53 14.25
CA ALA A 397 6.03 -11.40 13.23
C ALA A 397 7.23 -10.77 12.52
N ALA A 398 7.14 -9.50 12.14
CA ALA A 398 8.24 -8.76 11.52
C ALA A 398 9.45 -8.65 12.45
N LEU A 399 9.24 -8.26 13.71
CA LEU A 399 10.32 -8.15 14.69
C LEU A 399 11.01 -9.49 14.98
N VAL A 400 10.23 -10.55 15.21
CA VAL A 400 10.78 -11.90 15.41
C VAL A 400 11.52 -12.39 14.16
N GLY A 401 10.99 -12.12 12.96
CA GLY A 401 11.64 -12.44 11.70
C GLY A 401 13.00 -11.76 11.53
N ILE A 402 13.08 -10.47 11.85
CA ILE A 402 14.34 -9.70 11.82
C ILE A 402 15.33 -10.29 12.83
N LEU A 403 14.90 -10.50 14.07
CA LEU A 403 15.76 -11.05 15.13
C LEU A 403 16.24 -12.45 14.79
N ALA A 404 15.36 -13.33 14.32
CA ALA A 404 15.72 -14.68 13.89
C ALA A 404 16.74 -14.65 12.74
N ASN A 405 16.54 -13.78 11.74
CA ASN A 405 17.48 -13.64 10.63
C ASN A 405 18.86 -13.15 11.11
N LEU A 406 18.92 -12.25 12.10
CA LEU A 406 20.17 -11.73 12.65
C LEU A 406 20.89 -12.70 13.59
N LEU A 407 20.15 -13.46 14.39
CA LEU A 407 20.70 -14.34 15.43
C LEU A 407 21.02 -15.75 14.93
N LEU A 408 20.29 -16.26 13.92
CA LEU A 408 20.52 -17.59 13.40
C LEU A 408 21.80 -17.62 12.55
N PRO A 409 22.71 -18.60 12.79
CA PRO A 409 24.00 -18.65 12.14
C PRO A 409 23.86 -18.85 10.63
N THR A 410 24.51 -17.99 9.86
CA THR A 410 24.74 -18.19 8.41
C THR A 410 25.61 -19.44 8.23
N GLN A 411 25.18 -20.36 7.36
CA GLN A 411 25.96 -21.58 7.08
C GLN A 411 27.20 -21.24 6.23
N ARG A 412 28.24 -22.09 6.33
CA ARG A 412 29.60 -21.86 5.79
C ARG A 412 29.64 -21.47 4.29
N GLU A 413 28.74 -21.99 3.45
CA GLU A 413 28.74 -21.69 2.01
C GLU A 413 28.33 -20.24 1.68
N GLU A 414 27.45 -19.61 2.48
CA GLU A 414 27.11 -18.17 2.34
C GLU A 414 28.22 -17.27 2.90
N ALA A 415 28.97 -17.74 3.91
CA ALA A 415 30.09 -17.01 4.49
C ALA A 415 31.29 -16.93 3.52
N ASP A 416 31.55 -18.01 2.78
CA ASP A 416 32.63 -18.07 1.79
C ASP A 416 32.30 -17.24 0.52
N ALA A 417 31.02 -17.13 0.14
CA ALA A 417 30.59 -16.26 -0.97
C ALA A 417 30.70 -14.76 -0.63
N GLY A 418 30.47 -14.36 0.63
CA GLY A 418 30.61 -12.97 1.09
C GLY A 418 32.04 -12.54 1.41
N ALA A 419 32.95 -13.48 1.68
CA ALA A 419 34.36 -13.20 1.98
C ALA A 419 35.23 -12.99 0.72
N GLY A 420 34.71 -13.32 -0.47
CA GLY A 420 35.41 -13.15 -1.75
C GLY A 420 35.30 -11.75 -2.37
N GLU A 421 34.51 -10.85 -1.80
CA GLU A 421 34.29 -9.47 -2.29
C GLU A 421 34.78 -8.37 -1.30
N VAL A 422 35.71 -8.69 -0.40
CA VAL A 422 36.38 -7.68 0.45
C VAL A 422 37.67 -7.17 -0.17
#